data_AF-A0A1H1QVL4-F1
#
_entry.id   AF-A0A1H1QVL4-F1
#
_cell.length_a   1.000
_cell.length_b   1.000
_cell.length_c   1.000
_cell.angle_alpha   90.00
_cell.angle_beta   90.00
_cell.angle_gamma   90.00
#
_symmetry.space_group_name_H-M   'P 1'
#
loop_
_entity.id
_entity.type
_entity.pdbx_description
1 polymer ?
#
loop_
_entity_poly.entity_id
_entity_poly.type
_entity_poly.pdbx_seq_one_letter_code
_entity_poly.pdbx_strand_id
1 'polypeptide(L)' 'MPYSVSGTDVRGVSTVNRKTPELALRKARELSKRGCYDIRITTPEGRIYHSSEFADLPRTPVTRRSSPRQLPTS' A
#
# COMPACT_ATOMS: atom_id res chain seq x y z
N MET A 1 -16.38 -1.31 -3.09
CA MET A 1 -15.69 -0.15 -2.48
C MET A 1 -14.46 0.23 -3.31
N PRO A 2 -13.96 1.48 -3.26
CA PRO A 2 -12.64 1.88 -3.77
C PRO A 2 -11.53 1.68 -2.72
N TYR A 3 -10.26 1.72 -3.14
CA TYR A 3 -9.10 1.74 -2.24
C TYR A 3 -9.06 3.06 -1.46
N SER A 4 -8.78 3.02 -0.16
CA SER A 4 -8.70 4.22 0.67
C SER A 4 -7.27 4.40 1.19
N VAL A 5 -6.65 5.53 0.84
CA VAL A 5 -5.31 5.89 1.31
C VAL A 5 -5.47 6.88 2.45
N SER A 6 -5.01 6.51 3.63
CA SER A 6 -4.93 7.41 4.79
C SER A 6 -3.47 7.75 5.07
N GLY A 7 -3.22 8.96 5.54
CA GLY A 7 -1.91 9.39 6.02
C GLY A 7 -2.08 10.44 7.09
N THR A 8 -1.24 10.39 8.11
CA THR A 8 -1.25 11.35 9.22
C THR A 8 -0.20 12.41 8.98
N ASP A 9 -0.55 13.66 9.20
CA ASP A 9 0.35 14.80 9.10
C ASP A 9 0.23 15.66 10.36
N VAL A 10 1.06 16.71 10.48
CA VAL A 10 0.95 17.70 11.57
C VAL A 10 -0.43 18.36 11.65
N ARG A 11 -1.20 18.32 10.56
CA ARG A 11 -2.58 18.84 10.47
C ARG A 11 -3.66 17.82 10.82
N GLY A 12 -3.30 16.55 11.06
CA GLY A 12 -4.23 15.45 11.33
C GLY A 12 -4.26 14.39 10.22
N VAL A 13 -5.31 13.56 10.23
CA VAL A 13 -5.44 12.41 9.31
C VAL A 13 -6.10 12.84 8.00
N SER A 14 -5.42 12.61 6.88
CA SER A 14 -5.93 12.80 5.53
C SER A 14 -6.29 11.48 4.89
N THR A 15 -7.55 11.32 4.46
CA THR A 15 -8.03 10.10 3.77
C THR A 15 -8.47 10.43 2.35
N VAL A 16 -8.00 9.64 1.37
CA VAL A 16 -8.27 9.82 -0.06
C VAL A 16 -8.65 8.48 -0.69
N ASN A 17 -9.81 8.41 -1.31
CA ASN A 17 -10.26 7.24 -2.04
C ASN A 17 -9.73 7.21 -3.49
N ARG A 18 -9.41 6.02 -4.00
CA ARG A 18 -8.87 5.76 -5.34
C ARG A 18 -9.50 4.52 -5.96
N LYS A 19 -9.79 4.59 -7.25
CA LYS A 19 -10.44 3.49 -7.98
C LYS A 19 -9.52 2.29 -8.19
N THR A 20 -8.19 2.49 -8.23
CA THR A 20 -7.22 1.43 -8.54
C THR A 20 -6.08 1.40 -7.51
N PRO A 21 -5.44 0.23 -7.31
CA PRO A 21 -4.31 0.09 -6.37
C PRO A 21 -3.10 0.93 -6.80
N GLU A 22 -2.85 1.07 -8.11
CA GLU A 22 -1.75 1.88 -8.62
C GLU A 22 -1.92 3.37 -8.28
N LEU A 23 -3.13 3.90 -8.40
CA LEU A 23 -3.44 5.28 -8.01
C LEU A 23 -3.36 5.47 -6.49
N ALA A 24 -3.74 4.45 -5.72
CA ALA A 24 -3.59 4.45 -4.26
C ALA A 24 -2.11 4.51 -3.86
N LEU A 25 -1.26 3.66 -4.44
CA LEU A 25 0.19 3.65 -4.22
C LEU A 25 0.84 4.97 -4.62
N ARG A 26 0.46 5.52 -5.78
CA ARG A 26 0.97 6.83 -6.22
C ARG A 26 0.59 7.92 -5.22
N LYS A 27 -0.65 7.93 -4.73
CA LYS A 27 -1.08 8.90 -3.71
C LYS A 27 -0.36 8.71 -2.38
N ALA A 28 -0.12 7.47 -1.97
CA ALA A 28 0.61 7.17 -0.76
C ALA A 28 2.08 7.66 -0.84
N ARG A 29 2.75 7.49 -1.99
CA ARG A 29 4.09 8.07 -2.22
C ARG A 29 4.08 9.60 -2.17
N GLU A 30 3.05 10.23 -2.73
CA GLU A 30 2.89 11.69 -2.66
C GLU A 30 2.72 12.18 -1.22
N LEU A 31 1.97 11.45 -0.39
CA LEU A 31 1.84 11.75 1.04
C LEU A 31 3.18 11.62 1.76
N SER A 32 3.95 10.57 1.46
CA SER A 32 5.28 10.37 2.04
C SER A 32 6.24 11.50 1.69
N LYS A 33 6.23 11.95 0.43
CA LYS A 33 7.03 13.10 -0.03
C LYS A 33 6.61 14.42 0.61
N ARG A 34 5.34 14.57 0.98
CA ARG A 34 4.81 15.76 1.66
C ARG A 34 5.17 15.82 3.14
N GLY A 35 5.77 14.77 3.70
CA GLY A 35 6.08 14.67 5.13
C GLY A 35 5.00 14.00 5.97
N CYS A 36 3.96 13.44 5.33
CA CYS A 36 2.97 12.66 6.06
C CYS A 36 3.59 11.34 6.54
N TYR A 37 3.29 10.97 7.78
CA TYR A 37 3.66 9.73 8.43
C TYR A 37 2.44 8.81 8.62
N ASP A 38 2.66 7.55 8.99
CA ASP A 38 1.58 6.57 9.21
C ASP A 38 0.66 6.39 7.98
N ILE A 39 1.27 6.20 6.80
CA ILE A 39 0.53 6.07 5.54
C ILE A 39 0.04 4.64 5.38
N ARG A 40 -1.28 4.48 5.23
CA ARG A 40 -1.98 3.20 5.17
C ARG A 40 -2.92 3.14 3.96
N ILE A 41 -2.93 2.01 3.26
CA ILE A 41 -3.85 1.74 2.15
C ILE A 41 -4.83 0.66 2.58
N THR A 42 -6.11 0.99 2.64
CA THR A 42 -7.20 0.04 2.87
C THR A 42 -7.74 -0.42 1.51
N THR A 43 -7.68 -1.72 1.25
CA THR A 43 -8.26 -2.32 0.05
C THR A 43 -9.78 -2.41 0.20
N PRO A 44 -10.53 -2.56 -0.90
CA PRO A 44 -11.97 -2.81 -0.81
C PRO A 44 -12.36 -4.12 -0.14
N GLU A 45 -11.42 -5.05 0.01
CA GLU A 45 -11.57 -6.27 0.81
C GLU A 45 -11.44 -6.00 2.33
N GLY A 46 -11.12 -4.78 2.72
CA GLY A 46 -10.90 -4.40 4.12
C GLY A 46 -9.48 -4.68 4.64
N ARG A 47 -8.54 -5.08 3.77
CA ARG A 47 -7.13 -5.28 4.16
C ARG A 47 -6.41 -3.94 4.24
N ILE A 48 -5.66 -3.73 5.31
CA ILE A 48 -4.88 -2.52 5.53
C ILE A 48 -3.40 -2.85 5.27
N TYR A 49 -2.77 -2.07 4.40
CA TYR A 49 -1.36 -2.19 4.06
C TYR A 49 -0.62 -0.94 4.54
N HIS A 50 0.47 -1.12 5.26
CA HIS A 50 1.36 -0.03 5.66
C HIS A 50 2.36 0.32 4.55
N SER A 51 3.02 1.47 4.67
CA SER A 51 4.04 1.92 3.71
C SER A 51 5.12 0.87 3.42
N SER A 52 5.49 0.07 4.42
CA SER A 52 6.45 -1.03 4.29
C SER A 52 5.90 -2.20 3.47
N GLU A 53 4.58 -2.40 3.45
CA GLU A 53 3.89 -3.49 2.77
C GLU A 53 3.31 -3.08 1.41
N PHE A 54 3.60 -1.87 0.94
CA PHE A 54 3.17 -1.43 -0.38
C PHE A 54 3.73 -2.28 -1.53
N ALA A 55 4.82 -3.01 -1.30
CA ALA A 55 5.35 -4.00 -2.24
C ALA A 55 4.49 -5.27 -2.34
N ASP A 56 3.72 -5.59 -1.29
CA ASP A 56 2.82 -6.75 -1.20
C ASP A 56 1.40 -6.44 -1.67
N LEU A 57 1.07 -5.15 -1.88
CA LEU A 57 -0.19 -4.74 -2.47
C LEU A 57 -0.29 -5.35 -3.89
N PRO A 58 -1.41 -6.00 -4.27
CA PRO A 58 -1.57 -6.57 -5.60
C PRO A 58 -1.45 -5.48 -6.66
N ARG A 59 -0.25 -5.36 -7.23
CA ARG A 59 0.07 -4.49 -8.35
C ARG A 59 -0.41 -5.26 -9.58
N THR A 60 -1.70 -5.09 -9.88
CA THR A 60 -2.46 -5.94 -10.83
C THR A 60 -2.43 -7.44 -10.43
N PRO A 61 -3.26 -8.33 -10.98
CA PRO A 61 -3.14 -9.76 -10.70
C PRO A 61 -1.89 -10.31 -11.41
N VAL A 62 -0.71 -9.93 -10.94
CA VAL A 62 0.44 -10.82 -11.08
C VAL A 62 0.23 -11.89 -10.04
N THR A 63 -0.23 -13.06 -10.50
CA THR A 63 -0.10 -14.34 -9.83
C THR A 63 1.14 -14.34 -8.94
N ARG A 64 0.94 -14.27 -7.62
CA ARG A 64 1.99 -14.59 -6.65
C ARG A 64 2.41 -16.03 -6.95
N ARG A 65 3.51 -16.21 -7.68
CA ARG A 65 4.31 -17.41 -7.49
C ARG A 65 4.94 -17.28 -6.13
N SER A 66 4.33 -17.99 -5.19
CA SER A 66 4.78 -18.12 -3.82
C SER A 66 6.26 -18.53 -3.76
N SER A 67 7.02 -17.66 -3.09
CA SER A 67 8.19 -17.94 -2.24
C SER A 67 9.49 -18.53 -2.82
N PRO A 68 10.65 -18.00 -2.36
CA PRO A 68 11.97 -18.55 -2.65
C PRO A 68 12.17 -19.85 -1.86
N ARG A 69 12.43 -20.95 -2.56
CA ARG A 69 12.89 -22.19 -1.92
C ARG A 69 14.39 -22.05 -1.67
N GLN A 70 14.78 -21.55 -0.50
CA GLN A 70 16.12 -21.80 0.02
C GLN A 70 16.23 -23.29 0.36
N LEU A 71 17.20 -23.99 -0.22
CA LEU A 71 17.82 -25.17 0.37
C LEU A 71 19.33 -25.19 0.06
N PRO A 72 20.16 -25.60 1.03
CA PRO A 72 21.61 -25.41 1.01
C PRO A 72 22.34 -26.41 0.10
N THR A 73 23.44 -25.94 -0.49
CA THR A 73 24.48 -26.74 -1.13
C THR A 73 25.06 -27.76 -0.16
N SER A 74 25.10 -29.03 -0.56
CA SER A 74 25.95 -30.07 0.01
C SER A 74 26.79 -30.70 -1.09
#